data_AF-A0A2L0EMK9-F1
#
_entry.id   AF-A0A2L0EMK9-F1
#
_cell.length_a   1.000
_cell.length_b   1.000
_cell.length_c   1.000
_cell.angle_alpha   90.00
_cell.angle_beta   90.00
_cell.angle_gamma   90.00
#
_symmetry.space_group_name_H-M   'P 1'
#
loop_
_entity.id
_entity.type
_entity.pdbx_description
1 polymer ?
#
loop_
_entity_poly.entity_id
_entity_poly.type
_entity_poly.pdbx_seq_one_letter_code
_entity_poly.pdbx_strand_id
1 'polypeptide(L)' 'MASKALLDKVVAAKRDITEAENDLEKVLRDIQVAPRADKTTISKVVEDAFTKLRAVKANLIELEALVTTDDP' A
#
# COMPACT_ATOMS: atom_id res chain seq x y z
N MET A 1 -19.89 -6.09 16.10
CA MET A 1 -19.77 -4.61 16.23
C MET A 1 -18.37 -4.08 15.92
N ALA A 2 -18.17 -3.70 14.65
CA ALA A 2 -17.13 -2.77 14.25
C ALA A 2 -17.41 -1.38 14.84
N SER A 3 -16.47 -0.78 15.58
CA SER A 3 -16.60 0.65 15.89
C SER A 3 -16.52 1.43 14.57
N LYS A 4 -17.43 2.38 14.32
CA LYS A 4 -17.37 3.29 13.17
C LYS A 4 -15.98 3.94 13.02
N ALA A 5 -15.33 4.24 14.14
CA ALA A 5 -13.97 4.77 14.16
C ALA A 5 -12.91 3.78 13.65
N LEU A 6 -13.16 2.47 13.75
CA LEU A 6 -12.29 1.44 13.19
C LEU A 6 -12.44 1.37 11.66
N LEU A 7 -13.67 1.40 11.15
CA LEU A 7 -13.94 1.44 9.70
C LEU A 7 -13.36 2.71 9.07
N ASP A 8 -13.57 3.88 9.68
CA ASP A 8 -13.01 5.15 9.20
C ASP A 8 -11.47 5.10 9.16
N LYS A 9 -10.81 4.47 10.14
CA LYS A 9 -9.36 4.26 10.14
C LYS A 9 -8.90 3.27 9.07
N VAL A 10 -9.65 2.22 8.79
CA VAL A 10 -9.35 1.26 7.71
C VAL A 10 -9.46 1.95 6.35
N VAL A 11 -10.49 2.76 6.13
CA VAL A 11 -10.66 3.55 4.91
C VAL A 11 -9.51 4.56 4.74
N ALA A 12 -9.14 5.27 5.81
CA ALA A 12 -8.00 6.18 5.78
C ALA A 12 -6.69 5.45 5.46
N ALA A 13 -6.42 4.32 6.12
CA ALA A 13 -5.21 3.53 5.85
C ALA A 13 -5.16 3.01 4.41
N LYS A 14 -6.30 2.58 3.83
CA LYS A 14 -6.36 2.17 2.42
C LYS A 14 -6.07 3.31 1.45
N ARG A 15 -6.50 4.53 1.78
CA ARG A 15 -6.21 5.73 1.00
C ARG A 15 -4.73 6.07 1.06
N ASP A 16 -4.14 6.12 2.25
CA ASP A 16 -2.72 6.44 2.44
C ASP A 16 -1.81 5.43 1.72
N ILE A 17 -2.18 4.14 1.76
CA ILE A 17 -1.51 3.08 1.00
C ILE A 17 -1.59 3.33 -0.51
N THR A 18 -2.75 3.73 -1.01
CA THR A 18 -2.94 4.01 -2.45
C THR A 18 -2.15 5.25 -2.89
N GLU A 19 -2.07 6.28 -2.06
CA GLU A 19 -1.23 7.45 -2.31
C GLU A 19 0.27 7.06 -2.32
N ALA A 20 0.71 6.24 -1.37
CA ALA A 20 2.07 5.71 -1.33
C ALA A 20 2.41 4.82 -2.55
N GLU A 21 1.47 3.99 -3.01
CA GLU A 21 1.61 3.19 -4.25
C GLU A 21 1.83 4.13 -5.45
N ASN A 22 1.04 5.20 -5.59
CA ASN A 22 1.18 6.15 -6.70
C ASN A 22 2.52 6.89 -6.68
N ASP A 23 3.00 7.29 -5.49
CA ASP A 23 4.28 7.99 -5.38
C ASP A 23 5.47 7.06 -5.65
N LEU A 24 5.38 5.79 -5.23
CA LEU A 24 6.39 4.78 -5.59
C LEU A 24 6.38 4.46 -7.09
N GLU A 25 5.22 4.46 -7.75
CA GLU A 25 5.15 4.27 -9.21
C GLU A 25 5.86 5.41 -9.95
N LYS A 26 5.70 6.67 -9.51
CA LYS A 26 6.45 7.81 -10.07
C LYS A 26 7.95 7.61 -9.89
N VAL A 27 8.38 7.25 -8.68
CA VAL A 27 9.80 7.00 -8.39
C VAL A 27 10.37 5.88 -9.26
N LEU A 28 9.63 4.78 -9.48
CA LEU A 28 10.05 3.71 -10.41
C LEU A 28 10.22 4.22 -11.85
N ARG A 29 9.29 5.04 -12.34
CA ARG A 29 9.38 5.62 -13.69
C ARG A 29 10.60 6.53 -13.81
N ASP A 30 10.86 7.35 -12.79
CA ASP A 30 12.02 8.25 -12.75
C ASP A 30 13.34 7.46 -12.69
N ILE A 31 13.39 6.34 -11.97
CA ILE A 31 14.55 5.43 -11.94
C ILE A 31 14.75 4.73 -13.30
N GLN A 32 13.69 4.34 -14.00
CA GLN A 32 13.79 3.70 -15.31
C GLN A 32 14.46 4.59 -16.36
N VAL A 33 14.30 5.91 -16.26
CA VAL A 33 14.94 6.87 -17.17
C VAL A 33 16.34 7.32 -16.70
N ALA A 34 16.74 7.00 -15.46
CA ALA A 34 18.03 7.38 -14.91
C ALA A 34 19.25 6.60 -15.50
N PRO A 35 20.48 7.15 -15.47
CA PRO A 35 21.69 6.48 -15.96
C PRO A 35 22.02 5.19 -15.19
N ARG A 36 22.67 4.23 -15.86
CA ARG A 36 22.85 2.82 -15.41
C ARG A 36 23.47 2.61 -14.02
N ALA A 37 24.23 3.56 -13.49
CA ALA A 37 24.95 3.38 -12.21
C ALA A 37 24.02 3.42 -10.97
N ASP A 38 22.88 4.12 -11.04
CA ASP A 38 21.94 4.28 -9.93
C ASP A 38 20.71 3.35 -10.01
N LYS A 39 20.60 2.57 -11.10
CA LYS A 39 19.39 1.81 -11.45
C LYS A 39 19.12 0.58 -10.57
N THR A 40 20.14 -0.15 -10.16
CA THR A 40 19.97 -1.52 -9.62
C THR A 40 19.55 -1.56 -8.17
N THR A 41 20.11 -0.70 -7.31
CA THR A 41 19.80 -0.73 -5.87
C THR A 41 18.46 -0.07 -5.56
N ILE A 42 18.16 1.06 -6.22
CA ILE A 42 16.93 1.82 -5.94
C ILE A 42 15.70 1.05 -6.47
N SER A 43 15.79 0.42 -7.65
CA SER A 43 14.68 -0.36 -8.21
C SER A 43 14.22 -1.48 -7.28
N LYS A 44 15.15 -2.20 -6.63
CA LYS A 44 14.80 -3.35 -5.77
C LYS A 44 14.18 -2.94 -4.44
N VAL A 45 14.71 -1.88 -3.81
CA VAL A 45 14.13 -1.32 -2.57
C VAL A 45 12.71 -0.82 -2.82
N VAL A 46 12.47 -0.22 -3.98
CA VAL A 46 11.15 0.30 -4.35
C VAL A 46 10.17 -0.83 -4.70
N GLU A 47 10.59 -1.88 -5.41
CA GLU A 47 9.79 -3.09 -5.63
C GLU A 47 9.40 -3.80 -4.32
N ASP A 48 10.34 -3.94 -3.39
CA ASP A 48 10.10 -4.54 -2.08
C ASP A 48 9.10 -3.71 -1.25
N ALA A 49 9.20 -2.38 -1.30
CA ALA A 49 8.26 -1.48 -0.66
C ALA A 49 6.85 -1.62 -1.26
N PHE A 50 6.75 -1.70 -2.60
CA PHE A 50 5.48 -1.88 -3.30
C PHE A 50 4.80 -3.20 -2.95
N THR A 51 5.60 -4.28 -2.86
CA THR A 51 5.11 -5.61 -2.48
C THR A 51 4.56 -5.60 -1.05
N LYS A 52 5.26 -4.95 -0.11
CA LYS A 52 4.79 -4.80 1.28
C LYS A 52 3.52 -3.95 1.36
N LEU A 53 3.43 -2.85 0.61
CA LEU A 53 2.24 -2.01 0.54
C LEU A 53 1.01 -2.78 0.07
N ARG A 54 1.15 -3.57 -1.00
CA ARG A 54 0.07 -4.45 -1.48
C ARG A 54 -0.37 -5.47 -0.44
N ALA A 55 0.58 -6.09 0.27
CA ALA A 55 0.26 -7.04 1.33
C ALA A 55 -0.50 -6.38 2.48
N VAL A 56 -0.09 -5.18 2.90
CA VAL A 56 -0.80 -4.41 3.95
C VAL A 56 -2.21 -4.02 3.49
N LYS A 57 -2.39 -3.64 2.21
CA LYS A 57 -3.70 -3.35 1.62
C LYS A 57 -4.63 -4.55 1.66
N ALA A 58 -4.12 -5.73 1.27
CA ALA A 58 -4.87 -6.99 1.29
C ALA A 58 -5.30 -7.35 2.72
N ASN A 59 -4.37 -7.28 3.68
CA ASN A 59 -4.66 -7.52 5.08
C ASN A 59 -5.72 -6.55 5.64
N LEU A 60 -5.72 -5.28 5.21
CA LEU A 60 -6.75 -4.30 5.59
C LEU A 60 -8.12 -4.59 4.97
N ILE A 61 -8.17 -5.14 3.75
CA ILE A 61 -9.42 -5.60 3.12
C ILE A 61 -9.98 -6.81 3.88
N GLU A 62 -9.13 -7.77 4.22
CA GLU A 62 -9.52 -8.95 5.01
C GLU A 62 -10.00 -8.56 6.41
N LEU A 63 -9.29 -7.62 7.06
CA LEU A 63 -9.68 -7.12 8.37
C LEU A 63 -11.03 -6.39 8.32
N GLU A 64 -11.28 -5.58 7.28
CA GLU A 64 -12.59 -4.95 7.08
C GLU A 64 -13.68 -6.02 6.91
N ALA A 65 -13.45 -7.02 6.06
CA ALA A 65 -14.41 -8.10 5.82
C ALA A 65 -14.77 -8.84 7.12
N LEU A 66 -13.77 -9.27 7.89
CA LEU A 66 -13.96 -9.94 9.18
C LEU A 66 -14.76 -9.09 10.17
N VAL A 67 -14.44 -7.80 10.25
CA VAL A 67 -15.08 -6.83 11.13
C VAL A 67 -16.53 -6.53 10.72
N THR A 68 -16.85 -6.67 9.42
CA THR A 68 -18.20 -6.44 8.88
C THR A 68 -19.08 -7.70 8.94
N THR A 69 -18.49 -8.90 8.88
CA THR A 69 -19.22 -10.19 8.99
C THR A 69 -19.59 -10.59 10.41
N ASP A 70 -18.99 -9.96 11.43
CA ASP A 70 -19.21 -10.25 12.86
C ASP A 70 -20.34 -9.37 13.48
N ASP A 71 -21.34 -8.99 12.66
CA ASP A 71 -22.55 -8.26 13.06
C ASP A 71 -23.80 -9.14 12.74
N PRO A 72 -24.58 -9.60 13.75
CA PRO A 72 -25.79 -10.40 13.56
C PRO A 72 -27.02 -9.60 13.10
#